data_AF-A0A936TZH5-F1
#
_entry.id   AF-A0A936TZH5-F1
#
_cell.length_a   1.000
_cell.length_b   1.000
_cell.length_c   1.000
_cell.angle_alpha   90.00
_cell.angle_beta   90.00
_cell.angle_gamma   90.00
#
_symmetry.space_group_name_H-M   'P 1'
#
loop_
_entity.id
_entity.type
_entity.pdbx_description
1 polymer ?
#
loop_
_entity_poly.entity_id
_entity_poly.type
_entity_poly.pdbx_seq_one_letter_code
_entity_poly.pdbx_strand_id
1 'polypeptide(L)'
;MKKLELYTTFACPHCKTMKKTIGEVLPEFEDQYQFSEVSASSPLGYIKSLKNNIHSAPTLLIDGRVVARTAISKTELINILTSEL
;
A
#
# COMPACT_ATOMS: atom_id res chain seq x y z
N MET A 1 -3.70 -15.87 3.63
CA MET A 1 -3.07 -14.55 3.83
C MET A 1 -2.80 -13.92 2.47
N LYS A 2 -3.41 -12.78 2.20
CA LYS A 2 -3.21 -11.95 1.00
C LYS A 2 -2.03 -11.02 1.21
N LYS A 3 -1.34 -10.62 0.15
CA LYS A 3 -0.18 -9.73 0.23
C LYS A 3 -0.60 -8.29 0.06
N LEU A 4 -0.35 -7.45 1.06
CA LEU A 4 -0.59 -6.01 1.02
C LEU A 4 0.74 -5.29 0.79
N GLU A 5 0.92 -4.66 -0.37
CA GLU A 5 2.13 -3.92 -0.72
C GLU A 5 1.85 -2.42 -0.80
N LEU A 6 2.58 -1.60 -0.05
CA LEU A 6 2.53 -0.14 -0.17
C LEU A 6 3.79 0.37 -0.88
N TYR A 7 3.60 1.03 -2.01
CA TYR A 7 4.66 1.69 -2.76
C TYR A 7 4.80 3.14 -2.33
N THR A 8 5.97 3.50 -1.80
CA THR A 8 6.29 4.84 -1.29
C THR A 8 7.49 5.42 -2.03
N THR A 9 7.65 6.75 -2.00
CA THR A 9 8.87 7.44 -2.48
C THR A 9 9.43 8.33 -1.39
N PHE A 10 10.74 8.59 -1.42
CA PHE A 10 11.44 9.35 -0.38
C PHE A 10 10.89 10.78 -0.22
N ALA A 11 10.44 11.41 -1.31
CA ALA A 11 9.99 12.81 -1.33
C ALA A 11 8.47 12.99 -1.13
N CYS A 12 7.74 11.97 -0.66
CA CYS A 12 6.28 11.99 -0.63
C CYS A 12 5.72 12.37 0.76
N PRO A 13 5.23 13.60 0.97
CA PRO A 13 4.64 14.01 2.25
C PRO A 13 3.38 13.20 2.59
N HIS A 14 2.55 12.87 1.59
CA HIS A 14 1.31 12.09 1.76
C HIS A 14 1.55 10.62 2.13
N CYS A 15 2.74 10.09 1.87
CA CYS A 15 3.09 8.70 2.18
C CYS A 15 3.20 8.46 3.70
N LYS A 16 3.57 9.49 4.48
CA LYS A 16 3.59 9.41 5.95
C LYS A 16 2.19 9.18 6.51
N THR A 17 1.20 9.92 6.01
CA THR A 17 -0.20 9.79 6.43
C THR A 17 -0.72 8.40 6.12
N MET A 18 -0.52 7.93 4.87
CA MET A 18 -0.94 6.59 4.45
C MET A 18 -0.32 5.48 5.29
N LYS A 19 0.99 5.58 5.59
CA LYS A 19 1.69 4.61 6.42
C LYS A 19 1.15 4.58 7.86
N LYS A 20 0.83 5.75 8.43
CA LYS A 20 0.21 5.83 9.76
C LYS A 20 -1.16 5.15 9.76
N THR A 21 -2.01 5.46 8.79
CA THR A 21 -3.34 4.86 8.65
C THR A 21 -3.27 3.34 8.51
N ILE A 22 -2.35 2.82 7.70
CA ILE A 22 -2.15 1.37 7.58
C ILE A 22 -1.70 0.77 8.91
N GLY A 23 -0.75 1.39 9.61
CA GLY A 23 -0.29 0.91 10.93
C GLY A 23 -1.41 0.88 11.99
N GLU A 24 -2.43 1.72 11.87
CA GLU A 24 -3.59 1.75 12.77
C GLU A 24 -4.66 0.71 12.42
N VAL A 25 -4.76 0.29 11.15
CA VAL A 25 -5.80 -0.65 10.67
C VAL A 25 -5.29 -2.08 10.58
N LEU A 26 -4.05 -2.25 10.14
CA LEU A 26 -3.47 -3.57 9.89
C LEU A 26 -3.55 -4.53 11.08
N PRO A 27 -3.41 -4.10 12.36
CA PRO A 27 -3.58 -4.98 13.52
C PRO A 27 -4.92 -5.73 13.55
N GLU A 28 -5.99 -5.14 13.01
CA GLU A 28 -7.33 -5.76 12.95
C GLU A 28 -7.41 -6.85 11.86
N PHE A 29 -6.42 -6.92 10.96
CA PHE A 29 -6.40 -7.74 9.74
C PHE A 29 -5.13 -8.62 9.63
N GLU A 30 -4.33 -8.77 10.70
CA GLU A 30 -3.03 -9.46 10.68
C GLU A 30 -3.14 -10.93 10.23
N ASP A 31 -4.23 -11.61 10.58
CA ASP A 31 -4.47 -13.01 10.18
C ASP A 31 -4.80 -13.15 8.68
N GLN A 32 -5.15 -12.05 8.03
CA GLN A 32 -5.66 -12.03 6.66
C GLN A 32 -4.66 -11.43 5.69
N TYR A 33 -3.86 -10.45 6.11
CA TYR A 33 -2.96 -9.69 5.24
C TYR A 33 -1.51 -9.66 5.74
N GLN A 34 -0.58 -9.94 4.84
CA GLN A 34 0.84 -9.73 5.07
C GLN A 34 1.28 -8.40 4.45
N PHE A 35 1.60 -7.42 5.30
CA PHE A 35 2.02 -6.09 4.85
C PHE A 35 3.50 -6.03 4.48
N SER A 36 3.82 -5.33 3.40
CA SER A 36 5.18 -4.96 3.03
C SER A 36 5.24 -3.56 2.41
N GLU A 37 6.25 -2.80 2.79
CA GLU A 37 6.53 -1.49 2.19
C GLU A 37 7.61 -1.63 1.12
N VAL A 38 7.39 -1.02 -0.04
CA VAL A 38 8.31 -1.01 -1.17
C VAL A 38 8.64 0.45 -1.52
N SER A 39 9.89 0.84 -1.32
CA SER A 39 10.35 2.16 -1.78
C SER A 39 10.58 2.12 -3.29
N ALA A 40 9.72 2.79 -4.06
CA ALA A 40 9.88 2.98 -5.50
C ALA A 40 11.11 3.83 -5.86
N SER A 41 11.72 4.51 -4.87
CA SER A 41 13.01 5.21 -5.02
C SER A 41 14.23 4.27 -4.93
N SER A 42 14.06 3.03 -4.49
CA SER A 42 15.14 2.03 -4.48
C SER A 42 15.27 1.35 -5.85
N PRO A 43 16.47 0.86 -6.27
CA PRO A 43 16.64 0.20 -7.57
C PRO A 43 15.69 -1.00 -7.78
N LEU A 44 15.52 -1.83 -6.76
CA LEU A 44 14.61 -2.99 -6.82
C LEU A 44 13.14 -2.56 -6.80
N GLY A 45 12.79 -1.57 -5.98
CA GLY A 45 11.43 -1.05 -5.90
C GLY A 45 11.00 -0.31 -7.16
N TYR A 46 11.92 0.38 -7.84
CA TYR A 46 11.70 1.01 -9.14
C TYR A 46 11.39 -0.03 -10.23
N ILE A 47 12.16 -1.11 -10.31
CA ILE A 47 11.87 -2.19 -11.25
C ILE A 47 10.49 -2.82 -10.96
N LYS A 48 10.16 -3.03 -9.68
CA LYS A 48 8.84 -3.53 -9.28
C LYS A 48 7.71 -2.55 -9.61
N SER A 49 7.91 -1.24 -9.39
CA SER A 49 6.89 -0.23 -9.68
C SER A 49 6.60 -0.19 -11.18
N LEU A 50 7.63 -0.27 -12.03
CA LEU A 50 7.46 -0.38 -13.48
C LEU A 50 6.70 -1.64 -13.88
N LYS A 51 7.07 -2.81 -13.34
CA LYS A 51 6.37 -4.09 -13.63
C LYS A 51 4.88 -4.04 -13.27
N ASN A 52 4.54 -3.31 -12.22
CA ASN A 52 3.18 -3.17 -11.73
C ASN A 52 2.45 -1.92 -12.27
N ASN A 53 3.02 -1.23 -13.28
CA ASN A 53 2.47 0.01 -13.87
C ASN A 53 2.17 1.11 -12.83
N ILE A 54 3.01 1.20 -11.79
CA ILE A 54 2.91 2.18 -10.70
C ILE A 54 3.71 3.41 -11.11
N HIS A 55 3.00 4.47 -11.48
CA HIS A 55 3.59 5.75 -11.88
C HIS A 55 3.48 6.85 -10.80
N SER A 56 2.77 6.57 -9.71
CA SER A 56 2.53 7.51 -8.61
C SER A 56 2.72 6.84 -7.25
N ALA A 57 3.06 7.64 -6.24
CA ALA A 57 3.12 7.22 -4.84
C ALA A 57 2.33 8.22 -3.96
N PRO A 58 1.64 7.76 -2.90
CA PRO A 58 1.56 6.37 -2.44
C PRO A 58 0.61 5.52 -3.31
N THR A 59 0.98 4.26 -3.58
CA THR A 59 0.09 3.29 -4.24
C THR A 59 -0.01 2.01 -3.41
N LEU A 60 -1.22 1.53 -3.17
CA LEU A 60 -1.51 0.32 -2.38
C LEU A 60 -1.96 -0.81 -3.31
N LEU A 61 -1.38 -1.99 -3.11
CA LEU A 61 -1.69 -3.19 -3.87
C LEU A 61 -2.11 -4.32 -2.93
N ILE A 62 -3.10 -5.10 -3.36
CA ILE A 62 -3.49 -6.37 -2.74
C ILE A 62 -3.26 -7.48 -3.77
N ASP A 63 -2.40 -8.45 -3.44
CA ASP A 63 -2.00 -9.55 -4.33
C ASP A 63 -1.57 -9.07 -5.73
N GLY A 64 -0.84 -7.95 -5.78
CA GLY A 64 -0.37 -7.35 -7.03
C GLY A 64 -1.41 -6.54 -7.80
N ARG A 65 -2.66 -6.43 -7.31
CA ARG A 65 -3.71 -5.58 -7.90
C ARG A 65 -3.75 -4.23 -7.20
N VAL A 66 -3.74 -3.15 -7.97
CA VAL A 66 -3.80 -1.78 -7.44
C VAL A 66 -5.19 -1.50 -6.89
N VAL A 67 -5.28 -1.27 -5.58
CA VAL A 67 -6.52 -0.96 -4.86
C VAL A 67 -6.63 0.51 -4.48
N ALA A 68 -5.50 1.22 -4.38
CA ALA A 68 -5.48 2.67 -4.19
C ALA A 68 -4.24 3.28 -4.84
N ARG A 69 -4.36 4.49 -5.41
CA ARG A 69 -3.25 5.26 -6.02
C ARG A 69 -2.92 6.57 -5.29
N THR A 70 -3.61 6.83 -4.19
CA THR A 70 -3.50 8.04 -3.38
C THR A 70 -3.55 7.69 -1.89
N ALA A 71 -3.24 8.66 -1.03
CA ALA A 71 -3.54 8.50 0.38
C ALA A 71 -5.06 8.41 0.58
N ILE A 72 -5.49 7.43 1.36
CA ILE A 72 -6.90 7.18 1.68
C ILE A 72 -7.11 7.31 3.19
N SER A 73 -8.37 7.51 3.58
CA SER A 73 -8.78 7.57 4.98
C SER A 73 -8.81 6.17 5.64
N LYS A 74 -8.89 6.14 6.97
CA LYS A 74 -8.99 4.89 7.75
C LYS A 74 -10.21 4.06 7.32
N THR A 75 -11.36 4.71 7.18
CA THR A 75 -12.63 4.08 6.78
C THR A 75 -12.57 3.52 5.37
N GLU A 76 -11.96 4.23 4.42
CA GLU A 76 -11.76 3.71 3.06
C GLU A 76 -10.84 2.49 3.05
N LEU A 77 -9.75 2.51 3.83
CA LEU A 77 -8.84 1.37 3.92
C LEU A 77 -9.57 0.13 4.46
N ILE A 78 -10.35 0.29 5.53
CA ILE A 78 -11.16 -0.81 6.11
C ILE A 78 -12.14 -1.35 5.07
N ASN A 79 -12.84 -0.48 4.35
CA ASN A 79 -13.79 -0.89 3.31
C ASN A 79 -13.11 -1.69 2.20
N ILE A 80 -11.93 -1.25 1.73
CA ILE A 80 -11.16 -1.97 0.71
C ILE A 80 -10.72 -3.34 1.24
N LEU A 81 -10.14 -3.40 2.44
CA LEU A 81 -9.66 -4.66 3.01
C LEU A 81 -10.81 -5.64 3.25
N THR A 82 -11.99 -5.14 3.65
CA THR A 82 -13.18 -5.95 3.88
C THR A 82 -13.84 -6.40 2.58
N SER A 83 -13.82 -5.57 1.53
CA SER A 83 -14.35 -5.94 0.21
C SER A 83 -13.46 -6.95 -0.52
N GLU A 84 -12.16 -6.94 -0.20
CA GLU A 84 -11.17 -7.87 -0.74
C GLU A 84 -10.91 -9.03 0.23
N LEU A 85 -11.80 -9.33 1.19
CA LEU A 85 -11.76 -10.57 1.99
C LEU A 85 -12.30 -11.74 1.20
#